data_AF-A0A0N0VIT4-F1
#
_entry.id   AF-A0A0N0VIT4-F1
#
_cell.length_a   1.000
_cell.length_b   1.000
_cell.length_c   1.000
_cell.angle_alpha   90.00
_cell.angle_beta   90.00
_cell.angle_gamma   90.00
#
_symmetry.space_group_name_H-M   'P 1'
#
loop_
_entity.id
_entity.type
_entity.pdbx_description
1 polymer ?
#
loop_
_entity_poly.entity_id
_entity_poly.type
_entity_poly.pdbx_seq_one_letter_code
_entity_poly.pdbx_strand_id
1 'polypeptide(L)'
;MTMIDSERLKPYLAARDSARAAWRLTVASLSKTQPQALEEGFKAVKIAERAYFRCCEDLCDVVRSEMDRVEEVAALEAGHRDGGQDDL
;
A
#
# COMPACT_ATOMS: atom_id res chain seq x y z
N MET A 1 12.72 9.41 -18.45
CA MET A 1 12.46 9.59 -17.00
C MET A 1 11.38 8.60 -16.63
N THR A 2 11.79 7.41 -16.22
CA THR A 2 10.88 6.35 -15.78
C THR A 2 10.25 6.76 -14.46
N MET A 3 8.93 6.92 -14.45
CA MET A 3 8.16 7.23 -13.24
C MET A 3 7.46 5.99 -12.73
N ILE A 4 7.23 5.94 -11.42
CA ILE A 4 6.39 4.92 -10.78
C ILE A 4 5.00 4.98 -11.42
N ASP A 5 4.49 3.82 -11.83
CA ASP A 5 3.17 3.72 -12.44
C ASP A 5 2.08 3.83 -11.37
N SER A 6 1.47 5.01 -11.28
CA SER A 6 0.44 5.29 -10.28
C SER A 6 -0.82 4.44 -10.44
N GLU A 7 -1.11 3.92 -11.64
CA GLU A 7 -2.28 3.05 -11.87
C GLU A 7 -2.14 1.74 -11.11
N ARG A 8 -0.91 1.23 -10.97
CA ARG A 8 -0.61 0.01 -10.22
C ARG A 8 -0.78 0.17 -8.71
N LEU A 9 -0.65 1.40 -8.20
CA LEU A 9 -0.83 1.70 -6.77
C LEU A 9 -2.30 1.90 -6.37
N LYS A 10 -3.16 2.32 -7.32
CA LYS A 10 -4.58 2.59 -7.07
C LYS A 10 -5.33 1.51 -6.29
N PRO A 11 -5.25 0.21 -6.63
CA PRO A 11 -5.98 -0.82 -5.88
C PRO A 11 -5.53 -0.91 -4.41
N TYR A 12 -4.24 -0.77 -4.14
CA TYR A 12 -3.68 -0.82 -2.79
C TYR A 12 -4.02 0.42 -1.97
N LEU A 13 -4.02 1.60 -2.60
CA LEU A 13 -4.49 2.85 -1.98
C LEU A 13 -5.98 2.75 -1.61
N ALA A 14 -6.82 2.25 -2.52
CA ALA A 14 -8.25 2.06 -2.26
C ALA A 14 -8.50 1.04 -1.13
N ALA A 15 -7.77 -0.08 -1.12
CA ALA A 15 -7.86 -1.09 -0.06
C ALA A 15 -7.46 -0.52 1.30
N ARG A 16 -6.34 0.20 1.38
CA ARG A 16 -5.88 0.92 2.58
C ARG A 16 -6.96 1.89 3.09
N ASP A 17 -7.52 2.71 2.21
CA ASP A 17 -8.50 3.72 2.61
C ASP A 17 -9.82 3.10 3.09
N SER A 18 -10.26 2.03 2.45
CA SER A 18 -11.40 1.24 2.89
C SER A 18 -11.16 0.62 4.28
N ALA A 19 -10.00 -0.02 4.48
CA ALA A 19 -9.63 -0.61 5.77
C ALA A 19 -9.51 0.45 6.88
N ARG A 20 -8.96 1.64 6.55
CA ARG A 20 -8.88 2.77 7.47
C ARG A 20 -10.28 3.26 7.87
N ALA A 21 -11.19 3.40 6.92
CA ALA A 21 -12.56 3.81 7.17
C ALA A 21 -13.29 2.80 8.07
N ALA A 22 -13.13 1.49 7.78
CA ALA A 22 -13.68 0.41 8.59
C ALA A 22 -13.15 0.46 10.02
N TRP A 23 -11.82 0.56 10.21
CA TRP A 23 -11.22 0.66 11.54
C TRP A 23 -11.74 1.87 12.33
N ARG A 24 -11.81 3.05 11.71
CA ARG A 24 -12.36 4.26 12.36
C ARG A 24 -13.81 4.08 12.76
N LEU A 25 -14.62 3.44 11.92
CA LEU A 25 -16.01 3.15 12.24
C LEU A 25 -16.13 2.17 13.42
N THR A 26 -15.31 1.12 13.44
CA THR A 26 -15.28 0.15 14.55
C THR A 26 -14.88 0.84 15.86
N VAL A 27 -13.85 1.70 15.84
CA VAL A 27 -13.46 2.49 17.02
C VAL A 27 -14.60 3.39 17.49
N ALA A 28 -15.27 4.10 16.58
CA ALA A 28 -16.40 4.96 16.93
C ALA A 28 -17.57 4.15 17.55
N SER A 29 -17.77 2.91 17.11
CA SER A 29 -18.83 2.04 17.62
C SER A 29 -18.62 1.59 19.07
N LEU A 30 -17.38 1.57 19.57
CA LEU A 30 -17.09 1.24 20.97
C LEU A 30 -17.83 2.13 21.96
N SER A 31 -17.92 3.44 21.67
CA SER A 31 -18.62 4.40 22.52
C SER A 31 -20.11 4.10 22.72
N LYS A 32 -20.70 3.30 21.82
CA LYS A 32 -22.12 2.91 21.81
C LYS A 32 -22.32 1.45 22.23
N THR A 33 -21.25 0.73 22.52
CA THR A 33 -21.28 -0.69 22.85
C THR A 33 -21.73 -0.86 24.30
N GLN A 34 -22.67 -1.78 24.54
CA GLN A 34 -23.14 -2.08 25.89
C GLN A 34 -22.00 -2.71 26.72
N PRO A 35 -21.92 -2.48 28.04
CA PRO A 35 -20.79 -2.93 28.86
C PRO A 35 -20.45 -4.41 28.71
N GLN A 36 -21.46 -5.28 28.61
CA GLN A 36 -21.30 -6.73 28.47
C GLN A 36 -20.75 -7.19 27.12
N ALA A 37 -20.62 -6.30 26.12
CA ALA A 37 -20.09 -6.58 24.80
C ALA A 37 -18.81 -5.80 24.49
N LEU A 38 -18.24 -5.09 25.48
CA LEU A 38 -17.04 -4.27 25.29
C LEU A 38 -15.81 -5.11 24.93
N GLU A 39 -15.67 -6.30 25.51
CA GLU A 39 -14.55 -7.20 25.22
C GLU A 39 -14.53 -7.59 23.73
N GLU A 40 -15.68 -8.05 23.20
CA GLU A 40 -15.89 -8.34 21.78
C GLU A 40 -15.68 -7.09 20.91
N GLY A 41 -16.12 -5.92 21.38
CA GLY A 41 -15.87 -4.64 20.72
C GLY A 41 -14.37 -4.35 20.58
N PHE A 42 -13.58 -4.51 21.65
CA PHE A 42 -12.14 -4.31 21.60
C PHE A 42 -11.44 -5.32 20.69
N LYS A 43 -11.87 -6.59 20.71
CA LYS A 43 -11.38 -7.62 19.75
C LYS A 43 -11.65 -7.19 18.31
N ALA A 44 -12.85 -6.71 18.00
CA ALA A 44 -13.19 -6.21 16.67
C ALA A 44 -12.31 -5.04 16.23
N VAL A 45 -12.02 -4.09 17.13
CA VAL A 45 -11.09 -2.99 16.85
C VAL A 45 -9.68 -3.51 16.52
N LYS A 46 -9.15 -4.45 17.29
CA LYS A 46 -7.82 -5.03 17.01
C LYS A 46 -7.76 -5.77 15.68
N ILE A 47 -8.85 -6.45 15.29
CA ILE A 47 -8.96 -7.11 13.98
C ILE A 47 -8.94 -6.08 12.85
N ALA A 48 -9.76 -5.03 12.95
CA ALA A 48 -9.84 -3.97 11.94
C ALA A 48 -8.52 -3.18 11.85
N GLU A 49 -7.88 -2.90 12.98
CA GLU A 49 -6.56 -2.27 13.05
C GLU A 49 -5.51 -3.13 12.31
N ARG A 50 -5.45 -4.44 12.59
CA ARG A 50 -4.52 -5.35 11.92
C ARG A 50 -4.79 -5.47 10.42
N ALA A 51 -6.04 -5.39 9.99
CA ALA A 51 -6.38 -5.34 8.57
C ALA A 51 -5.85 -4.07 7.91
N TYR A 52 -6.06 -2.91 8.55
CA TYR A 52 -5.52 -1.63 8.07
C TYR A 52 -3.99 -1.64 7.97
N PHE A 53 -3.29 -2.16 8.99
CA PHE A 53 -1.82 -2.27 8.94
C PHE A 53 -1.34 -3.16 7.81
N ARG A 54 -1.97 -4.32 7.58
CA ARG A 54 -1.62 -5.20 6.45
C ARG A 54 -1.79 -4.50 5.10
N CYS A 55 -2.87 -3.75 4.89
CA CYS A 55 -3.02 -2.97 3.66
C CYS A 55 -1.94 -1.89 3.50
N CYS A 56 -1.39 -1.36 4.59
CA CYS A 56 -0.25 -0.44 4.53
C CYS A 56 1.04 -1.17 4.14
N GLU A 57 1.26 -2.37 4.68
CA GLU A 57 2.40 -3.23 4.33
C GLU A 57 2.35 -3.60 2.85
N ASP A 58 1.21 -4.10 2.37
CA ASP A 58 1.00 -4.45 0.95
C ASP A 58 1.29 -3.26 0.03
N LEU A 59 0.83 -2.05 0.38
CA LEU A 59 1.12 -0.84 -0.37
C LEU A 59 2.63 -0.53 -0.40
N CYS A 60 3.32 -0.70 0.73
CA CYS A 60 4.77 -0.46 0.79
C CYS A 60 5.54 -1.48 -0.05
N ASP A 61 5.12 -2.74 -0.05
CA ASP A 61 5.74 -3.80 -0.84
C ASP A 61 5.60 -3.53 -2.34
N VAL A 62 4.43 -3.08 -2.78
CA VAL A 62 4.19 -2.73 -4.19
C VAL A 62 4.97 -1.48 -4.60
N VAL A 63 5.04 -0.46 -3.74
CA VAL A 63 5.87 0.73 -4.00
C VAL A 63 7.34 0.32 -4.17
N ARG A 64 7.87 -0.54 -3.30
CA ARG A 64 9.24 -1.06 -3.42
C ARG A 64 9.44 -1.81 -4.73
N SER A 65 8.51 -2.70 -5.09
CA SER A 65 8.58 -3.43 -6.37
C SER A 65 8.53 -2.50 -7.60
N GLU A 66 7.74 -1.43 -7.58
CA GLU A 66 7.73 -0.46 -8.68
C GLU A 66 8.99 0.40 -8.73
N MET A 67 9.63 0.69 -7.59
CA MET A 67 10.94 1.33 -7.56
C MET A 67 12.00 0.43 -8.21
N ASP A 68 12.07 -0.84 -7.82
CA ASP A 68 13.01 -1.81 -8.39
C ASP A 68 12.82 -1.92 -9.92
N ARG A 69 11.56 -1.96 -10.38
CA ARG A 69 11.22 -2.00 -11.81
C ARG A 69 11.67 -0.75 -12.55
N VAL A 70 11.49 0.43 -11.95
CA VAL A 70 11.91 1.71 -12.54
C VAL A 70 13.44 1.79 -12.63
N GLU A 71 14.14 1.32 -11.61
CA GLU A 71 15.61 1.23 -11.57
C GLU A 71 16.15 0.28 -12.64
N GLU A 72 15.54 -0.90 -12.81
CA GLU A 72 15.92 -1.86 -13.85
C GLU A 72 15.74 -1.27 -15.26
N VAL A 73 14.60 -0.63 -15.54
CA VAL A 73 14.37 0.01 -16.84
C VAL A 73 15.35 1.17 -17.06
N ALA A 74 15.64 1.97 -16.04
CA ALA A 74 16.63 3.04 -16.16
C ALA A 74 18.04 2.51 -16.48
N ALA A 75 18.44 1.39 -15.88
CA ALA A 75 19.72 0.73 -16.15
C ALA A 75 19.78 0.20 -17.61
N LEU A 76 18.69 -0.39 -18.10
CA LEU A 76 18.59 -0.84 -19.50
C LEU A 76 18.65 0.33 -20.49
N GLU A 77 17.95 1.43 -20.21
CA GLU A 77 17.99 2.66 -21.02
C GLU A 77 19.40 3.29 -21.04
N ALA A 78 20.17 3.18 -19.96
CA ALA A 78 21.55 3.66 -19.88
C ALA A 78 22.51 2.76 -20.67
N GLY A 79 22.42 1.44 -20.51
CA GLY A 79 23.27 0.48 -21.23
C GLY A 79 23.04 0.47 -22.74
N HIS A 80 21.80 0.69 -23.20
CA HIS A 80 21.49 0.82 -24.63
C HIS A 80 22.07 2.11 -25.24
N ARG A 81 22.26 3.15 -24.43
CA ARG A 81 22.83 4.44 -24.87
C ARG A 81 24.34 4.40 -24.99
N ASP A 82 25.01 3.60 -24.16
CA ASP A 82 26.46 3.39 -24.17
C ASP A 82 26.92 2.50 -25.34
N GLY A 83 26.11 1.50 -25.74
CA GLY A 83 26.41 0.63 -26.88
C GLY A 83 26.08 1.21 -28.28
N GLY A 84 25.54 2.42 -28.36
CA GLY A 84 25.12 3.08 -29.60
C GLY A 84 26.06 4.19 -30.09
N GLN A 85 27.23 4.34 -29.48
CA GLN A 85 28.16 5.45 -29.74
C GLN A 85 29.50 5.01 -30.34
N ASP A 86 29.54 3.84 -30.98
CA ASP A 86 30.61 3.39 -31.88
C ASP A 86 30.01 3.05 -33.25
N ASP A 87 29.67 4.08 -34.03
CA ASP A 87 29.79 4.05 -35.50
C ASP A 87 29.57 5.46 -36.07
N LEU A 88 30.63 5.95 -36.75
CA LEU A 88 30.82 7.17 -37.57
C LEU A 88 31.40 8.42 -36.88
#